data_AF-A0A3P6DHV4-F1
#
_entry.id   AF-A0A3P6DHV4-F1
#
_cell.length_a   1.000
_cell.length_b   1.000
_cell.length_c   1.000
_cell.angle_alpha   90.00
_cell.angle_beta   90.00
_cell.angle_gamma   90.00
#
_symmetry.space_group_name_H-M   'P 1'
#
loop_
_entity.id
_entity.type
_entity.pdbx_description
1 polymer ?
#
loop_
_entity_poly.entity_id
_entity_poly.type
_entity_poly.pdbx_seq_one_letter_code
_entity_poly.pdbx_strand_id
1 'polypeptide(L)' 'MENMFQHSTCQSFGTDCKELIAMIKYPQAWPSFATELERIEMGLERIETLQICFPDFNIIHVPRAHNQI' A
#
# COMPACT_ATOMS: atom_id res chain seq x y z
N MET A 1 3.92 -17.24 -25.30
CA MET A 1 4.50 -15.95 -24.87
C MET A 1 4.05 -15.76 -23.43
N GLU A 2 4.87 -16.16 -22.46
CA GLU A 2 4.63 -15.83 -21.06
C GLU A 2 4.86 -14.32 -20.92
N ASN A 3 3.75 -13.57 -20.94
CA ASN A 3 3.74 -12.14 -20.69
C ASN A 3 4.29 -11.90 -19.27
N MET A 4 4.95 -10.76 -19.05
CA MET A 4 5.72 -10.30 -17.89
C MET A 4 4.99 -10.27 -16.53
N PHE A 5 3.93 -11.04 -16.33
CA PHE A 5 3.41 -11.45 -15.04
C PHE A 5 4.27 -12.57 -14.45
N GLN A 6 5.56 -12.31 -14.24
CA GLN A 6 6.25 -13.11 -13.21
C GLN A 6 5.55 -12.75 -11.89
N HIS A 7 4.61 -13.61 -11.51
CA HIS A 7 3.83 -13.53 -10.30
C HIS A 7 4.80 -13.33 -9.13
N SER A 8 4.93 -12.09 -8.66
CA SER A 8 5.38 -11.87 -7.29
C SER A 8 4.39 -12.65 -6.43
N THR A 9 4.85 -13.74 -5.82
CA THR A 9 4.06 -14.47 -4.80
C THR A 9 3.80 -13.61 -3.59
N CYS A 10 4.56 -12.50 -3.43
CA CYS A 10 4.31 -11.49 -2.43
C CYS A 10 3.35 -10.44 -3.00
N GLN A 11 2.05 -10.70 -2.82
CA GLN A 11 0.97 -9.76 -3.09
C GLN A 11 0.63 -8.93 -1.84
N SER A 12 1.26 -9.21 -0.70
CA SER A 12 0.99 -8.54 0.56
C SER A 12 2.21 -7.80 1.10
N PHE A 13 2.06 -6.51 1.37
CA PHE A 13 3.05 -5.75 2.12
C PHE A 13 2.68 -5.71 3.60
N GLY A 14 3.60 -6.16 4.45
CA GLY A 14 3.48 -6.00 5.89
C GLY A 14 3.95 -4.60 6.32
N THR A 15 3.19 -3.92 7.17
CA THR A 15 3.64 -2.72 7.88
C THR A 15 3.27 -2.80 9.36
N ASP A 16 4.12 -2.31 10.26
CA ASP A 16 3.79 -2.11 11.66
C ASP A 16 3.12 -0.76 11.94
N CYS A 17 2.96 0.07 10.91
CA CYS A 17 2.27 1.36 10.99
C CYS A 17 0.76 1.17 10.72
N LYS A 18 -0.05 1.13 11.78
CA LYS A 18 -1.52 1.01 11.66
C LYS A 18 -2.12 2.26 11.02
N GLU A 19 -1.55 3.41 11.32
CA GLU A 19 -1.97 4.70 10.82
C GLU A 19 -1.84 4.75 9.29
N LEU A 20 -0.76 4.18 8.72
CA LEU A 20 -0.58 4.11 7.27
C LEU A 20 -1.72 3.36 6.57
N ILE A 21 -2.18 2.23 7.13
CA ILE A 21 -3.31 1.47 6.58
C ILE A 21 -4.59 2.31 6.63
N ALA A 22 -4.83 3.00 7.75
CA ALA A 22 -6.00 3.86 7.91
C ALA A 22 -5.97 5.07 6.95
N MET A 23 -4.79 5.65 6.74
CA MET A 23 -4.58 6.77 5.84
C MET A 23 -4.81 6.38 4.38
N ILE A 24 -4.36 5.20 3.96
CA ILE A 24 -4.60 4.67 2.60
C ILE A 24 -6.09 4.38 2.39
N LYS A 25 -6.78 3.83 3.40
CA LYS A 25 -8.21 3.47 3.31
C LYS A 25 -9.13 4.69 3.40
N TYR A 26 -8.74 5.69 4.17
CA TYR A 26 -9.54 6.89 4.45
C TYR A 26 -8.69 8.16 4.34
N PRO A 27 -8.16 8.48 3.14
CA PRO A 27 -7.27 9.63 2.95
C PRO A 27 -7.95 10.95 3.36
N GLN A 28 -9.27 11.04 3.17
CA GLN A 28 -10.08 12.21 3.53
C GLN A 28 -10.10 12.52 5.04
N ALA A 29 -9.83 11.53 5.90
CA ALA A 29 -9.77 11.73 7.34
C ALA A 29 -8.42 12.32 7.81
N TRP A 30 -7.43 12.41 6.91
CA TRP A 30 -6.07 12.86 7.22
C TRP A 30 -5.58 13.93 6.23
N PRO A 31 -6.23 15.10 6.15
CA PRO A 31 -5.96 16.09 5.10
C PRO A 31 -4.51 16.60 5.07
N SER A 32 -3.82 16.67 6.22
CA SER A 32 -2.39 17.02 6.27
C SER A 32 -1.48 15.91 5.75
N PHE A 33 -1.89 14.65 5.95
CA PHE A 33 -1.19 13.51 5.37
C PHE A 33 -1.54 13.40 3.89
N ALA A 34 -2.77 13.71 3.48
CA ALA A 34 -3.19 13.73 2.09
C ALA A 34 -2.27 14.63 1.27
N THR A 35 -1.92 15.84 1.74
CA THR A 35 -0.96 16.75 1.08
C THR A 35 0.49 16.25 1.04
N GLU A 36 0.96 15.55 2.07
CA GLU A 36 2.29 14.90 2.03
C GLU A 36 2.28 13.67 1.11
N LEU A 37 1.18 12.93 1.13
CA LEU A 37 0.81 11.92 0.15
C LEU A 37 0.42 12.52 -1.20
N GLU A 38 0.37 13.85 -1.36
CA GLU A 38 0.06 14.52 -2.63
C GLU A 38 1.37 14.94 -3.32
N ARG A 39 2.44 15.21 -2.56
CA ARG A 39 3.82 15.06 -3.09
C ARG A 39 4.12 13.61 -3.47
N ILE A 40 3.44 12.67 -2.81
CA ILE A 40 3.30 11.28 -3.22
C ILE A 40 1.96 11.10 -3.95
N GLU A 41 1.46 12.06 -4.74
CA GLU A 41 0.22 11.93 -5.56
C GLU A 41 0.32 10.63 -6.37
N MET A 42 1.53 10.40 -6.88
CA MET A 42 1.94 9.14 -7.48
C MET A 42 1.71 7.93 -6.58
N GLY A 43 1.83 8.01 -5.26
CA GLY A 43 1.74 6.91 -4.29
C GLY A 43 0.33 6.49 -3.93
N LEU A 44 -0.62 7.42 -3.72
CA LEU A 44 -2.03 7.04 -3.58
C LEU A 44 -2.57 6.52 -4.91
N GLU A 45 -2.27 7.21 -6.02
CA GLU A 45 -2.57 6.71 -7.36
C GLU A 45 -1.87 5.37 -7.64
N ARG A 46 -0.63 5.17 -7.18
CA ARG A 46 0.08 3.89 -7.30
C ARG A 46 -0.61 2.82 -6.47
N ILE A 47 -1.11 3.11 -5.27
CA ILE A 47 -1.80 2.09 -4.47
C ILE A 47 -3.13 1.70 -5.11
N GLU A 48 -3.91 2.67 -5.58
CA GLU A 48 -5.14 2.39 -6.35
C GLU A 48 -4.83 1.65 -7.65
N THR A 49 -3.79 2.06 -8.38
CA THR A 49 -3.31 1.37 -9.58
C THR A 49 -2.84 -0.05 -9.27
N LEU A 50 -2.13 -0.26 -8.16
CA LEU A 50 -1.69 -1.57 -7.70
C LEU A 50 -2.90 -2.44 -7.35
N GLN A 51 -3.94 -1.89 -6.72
CA GLN A 51 -5.19 -2.61 -6.46
C GLN A 51 -5.95 -2.98 -7.74
N ILE A 52 -5.94 -2.11 -8.76
CA ILE A 52 -6.56 -2.36 -10.06
C ILE A 52 -5.77 -3.41 -10.85
N CYS A 53 -4.45 -3.30 -10.88
CA CYS A 53 -3.58 -4.19 -11.66
C CYS A 53 -3.33 -5.54 -10.96
N PHE A 54 -3.43 -5.59 -9.64
CA PHE A 54 -3.18 -6.77 -8.82
C PHE A 54 -4.34 -6.96 -7.82
N PRO A 55 -5.40 -7.69 -8.19
CA PRO A 55 -6.59 -7.86 -7.35
C PRO A 55 -6.33 -8.45 -5.96
N ASP A 56 -5.25 -9.21 -5.83
CA ASP A 56 -4.82 -9.82 -4.55
C ASP A 56 -3.88 -8.91 -3.74
N PHE A 57 -3.56 -7.70 -4.24
CA PHE A 57 -2.68 -6.76 -3.54
C PHE A 57 -3.31 -6.35 -2.20
N ASN A 58 -2.54 -6.47 -1.13
CA ASN A 58 -2.99 -6.07 0.20
C ASN A 58 -1.85 -5.45 1.02
N ILE A 59 -2.22 -4.54 1.93
CA ILE A 59 -1.30 -4.02 2.95
C ILE A 59 -1.84 -4.46 4.30
N ILE A 60 -1.08 -5.32 4.98
CA ILE A 60 -1.49 -5.92 6.24
C ILE A 60 -0.69 -5.35 7.40
N HIS A 61 -1.35 -5.22 8.55
CA HIS A 61 -0.65 -4.86 9.77
C HIS A 61 0.12 -6.08 10.30
N VAL A 62 1.42 -5.93 10.50
CA VAL A 62 2.29 -6.88 11.21
C VAL A 62 2.80 -6.24 12.49
N PRO A 63 2.77 -6.90 13.66
CA PRO A 63 3.32 -6.32 14.88
C PRO A 63 4.79 -5.95 14.70
N ARG A 64 5.24 -4.83 15.26
CA ARG A 64 6.64 -4.35 15.16
C ARG A 64 7.69 -5.41 15.50
N ALA A 65 7.39 -6.31 16.43
CA ALA A 65 8.25 -7.44 16.77
C ALA A 65 8.53 -8.38 15.58
N HIS A 66 7.63 -8.44 14.60
CA HIS A 66 7.75 -9.22 13.36
C HIS A 66 8.17 -8.38 12.15
N ASN A 67 8.29 -7.05 12.31
CA ASN A 67 8.79 -6.14 11.28
C ASN A 67 10.27 -5.78 11.56
N GLN A 68 11.09 -6.79 11.83
CA GLN A 68 12.52 -6.62 12.07
C GLN A 68 13.27 -6.99 10.78
N ILE A 69 14.07 -6.04 10.28
CA ILE A 69 14.94 -6.19 9.11
C ILE A 69 16.20 -6.97 9.51
#